data_AF-A0A7J9TBA4-F1
#
_entry.id   AF-A0A7J9TBA4-F1
#
_cell.length_a   1.000
_cell.length_b   1.000
_cell.length_c   1.000
_cell.angle_alpha   90.00
_cell.angle_beta   90.00
_cell.angle_gamma   90.00
#
_symmetry.space_group_name_H-M   'P 1'
#
loop_
_entity.id
_entity.type
_entity.pdbx_description
1 polymer ?
#
loop_
_entity_poly.entity_id
_entity_poly.type
_entity_poly.pdbx_seq_one_letter_code
_entity_poly.pdbx_strand_id
1 'polypeptide(L)'
;CTLIYTDEYDIYGRLTEWGYQHKTVCHSKGEFARDEDGDGFCEVHVNTIEGFWSLLRSWLRPRRGISQEKLPLYLGFFEFVHNVRRRGKALLGSLLNLILN
;
A
#
# COMPACT_ATOMS: atom_id res chain seq x y z
N CYS A 1 10.00 -12.29 -9.77
CA CYS A 1 10.40 -11.69 -8.48
C CYS A 1 9.73 -10.32 -8.40
N THR A 2 9.11 -9.96 -7.29
CA THR A 2 8.41 -8.67 -7.11
C THR A 2 9.38 -7.65 -6.53
N LEU A 3 9.39 -6.43 -7.08
CA LEU A 3 10.16 -5.30 -6.56
C LEU A 3 9.35 -4.53 -5.51
N ILE A 4 9.95 -4.30 -4.35
CA ILE A 4 9.37 -3.59 -3.22
C ILE A 4 10.18 -2.32 -2.95
N TYR A 5 9.46 -1.22 -2.72
CA TYR A 5 10.02 0.07 -2.31
C TYR A 5 9.64 0.35 -0.86
N THR A 6 10.62 0.68 -0.02
CA THR A 6 10.38 1.06 1.39
C THR A 6 11.20 2.29 1.79
N ASP A 7 10.92 2.81 2.97
CA ASP A 7 11.80 3.76 3.64
C ASP A 7 12.97 3.03 4.32
N GLU A 8 13.70 3.73 5.18
CA GLU A 8 14.85 3.22 5.91
C GLU A 8 14.50 2.29 7.09
N TYR A 9 13.24 1.89 7.29
CA TYR A 9 12.87 1.15 8.50
C TYR A 9 13.37 -0.31 8.48
N ASP A 10 14.17 -0.68 9.48
CA ASP A 10 14.85 -1.99 9.58
C ASP A 10 13.95 -3.23 9.50
N ILE A 11 12.64 -3.11 9.76
CA ILE A 11 11.70 -4.22 9.63
C ILE A 11 11.68 -4.83 8.23
N TYR A 12 12.09 -4.06 7.22
CA TYR A 12 12.14 -4.47 5.83
C TYR A 12 13.46 -5.13 5.43
N GLY A 13 14.47 -5.20 6.32
CA GLY A 13 15.80 -5.71 6.01
C GLY A 13 15.84 -7.17 5.52
N ARG A 14 14.79 -7.95 5.81
CA ARG A 14 14.69 -9.36 5.41
C ARG A 14 14.02 -9.59 4.06
N LEU A 15 13.56 -8.55 3.37
CA LEU A 15 12.85 -8.69 2.10
C LEU A 15 13.68 -9.43 1.04
N THR A 16 14.97 -9.12 0.94
CA THR A 16 15.89 -9.80 0.02
C THR A 16 16.06 -11.29 0.37
N GLU A 17 16.16 -11.63 1.66
CA GLU A 17 16.22 -13.03 2.13
C GLU A 17 14.96 -13.82 1.78
N TRP A 18 13.80 -13.16 1.76
CA TRP A 18 12.52 -13.76 1.37
C TRP A 18 12.33 -13.84 -0.15
N GLY A 19 13.33 -13.44 -0.93
CA GLY A 19 13.31 -13.55 -2.39
C GLY A 19 12.61 -12.40 -3.10
N TYR A 20 12.44 -11.25 -2.45
CA TYR A 20 11.98 -10.01 -3.08
C TYR A 20 13.16 -9.18 -3.59
N GLN A 21 12.94 -8.44 -4.68
CA GLN A 21 13.81 -7.31 -5.01
C GLN A 21 13.44 -6.15 -4.11
N HIS A 22 14.42 -5.41 -3.59
CA HIS A 22 14.18 -4.36 -2.61
C HIS A 22 15.02 -3.14 -2.94
N LYS A 23 14.35 -2.00 -3.03
CA LYS A 23 14.97 -0.67 -3.11
C LYS A 23 14.43 0.18 -1.96
N THR A 24 15.26 1.06 -1.41
CA THR A 24 14.90 1.91 -0.27
C THR A 24 15.14 3.37 -0.60
N VAL A 25 14.41 4.26 0.07
CA VAL A 25 14.78 5.68 0.23
C VAL A 25 15.16 5.95 1.69
N CYS A 26 16.01 6.95 1.94
CA CYS A 26 16.42 7.32 3.30
C CYS A 26 16.03 8.76 3.64
N HIS A 27 14.90 8.92 4.32
CA HIS A 27 14.38 10.25 4.68
C HIS A 27 15.31 11.00 5.64
N SER A 28 16.01 10.27 6.51
CA SER A 28 17.04 10.83 7.40
C SER A 28 18.20 11.50 6.66
N LYS A 29 18.43 11.16 5.39
CA LYS A 29 19.42 11.79 4.51
C LYS A 29 18.82 12.87 3.59
N GLY A 30 17.54 13.20 3.78
CA GLY A 30 16.80 14.09 2.88
C GLY A 30 16.44 13.47 1.53
N GLU A 31 16.54 12.14 1.40
CA GLU A 31 16.20 11.42 0.19
C GLU A 31 14.74 10.93 0.27
N PHE A 32 13.84 11.63 -0.41
CA PHE A 32 12.41 11.29 -0.45
C PHE A 32 11.97 10.58 -1.74
N ALA A 33 12.72 10.79 -2.82
CA ALA A 33 12.59 10.07 -4.07
C ALA A 33 13.96 10.06 -4.75
N ARG A 34 14.34 8.95 -5.37
CA ARG A 34 15.62 8.81 -6.06
C ARG A 34 15.38 8.43 -7.52
N ASP A 35 16.06 9.16 -8.39
CA ASP A 35 16.27 8.86 -9.81
C ASP A 35 17.53 7.99 -9.90
N GLU A 36 17.36 6.69 -10.19
CA GLU A 36 18.49 5.75 -10.22
C GLU A 36 19.22 5.73 -11.57
N ASP A 37 18.54 6.06 -12.67
CA ASP A 37 19.08 5.98 -14.03
C ASP A 37 19.47 7.34 -14.64
N GLY A 38 19.13 8.44 -13.97
CA GLY A 38 19.50 9.80 -14.33
C GLY A 38 18.64 10.40 -15.44
N ASP A 39 17.46 9.84 -15.72
CA ASP A 39 16.55 10.33 -16.77
C ASP A 39 15.67 11.52 -16.31
N GLY A 40 15.77 11.90 -15.03
CA GLY A 40 14.98 12.95 -14.40
C GLY A 40 13.66 12.47 -13.77
N PHE A 41 13.35 11.18 -13.83
CA PHE A 41 12.21 10.55 -13.21
C PHE A 41 12.63 9.78 -11.96
N CYS A 42 12.16 10.21 -10.79
CA CYS A 42 12.44 9.49 -9.55
C CYS A 42 11.53 8.27 -9.40
N GLU A 43 12.00 7.08 -9.77
CA GLU A 43 11.23 5.83 -9.71
C GLU A 43 11.30 5.13 -8.35
N VAL A 44 12.30 5.44 -7.53
CA VAL A 44 12.47 4.85 -6.19
C VAL A 44 11.86 5.79 -5.15
N HIS A 45 10.67 5.45 -4.65
CA HIS A 45 9.96 6.23 -3.64
C HIS A 45 8.91 5.40 -2.89
N VAL A 46 8.37 5.93 -1.79
CA VAL A 46 7.26 5.32 -1.03
C VAL A 46 5.90 6.04 -1.22
N ASN A 47 5.83 7.07 -2.07
CA ASN A 47 4.62 7.88 -2.28
C ASN A 47 3.33 7.08 -2.55
N THR A 48 3.43 5.93 -3.24
CA THR A 48 2.26 5.08 -3.53
C THR A 48 1.61 4.56 -2.25
N ILE A 49 2.40 4.02 -1.32
CA ILE A 49 1.87 3.46 -0.06
C ILE A 49 1.45 4.59 0.90
N GLU A 50 2.15 5.72 0.89
CA GLU A 50 1.73 6.93 1.64
C GLU A 50 0.37 7.46 1.17
N GLY A 51 0.15 7.48 -0.15
CA GLY A 51 -1.13 7.82 -0.76
C GLY A 51 -2.23 6.86 -0.34
N PHE A 52 -1.95 5.55 -0.38
CA PHE A 52 -2.88 4.52 0.10
C PHE A 52 -3.30 4.75 1.56
N TRP A 53 -2.34 4.98 2.47
CA TRP A 53 -2.64 5.25 3.88
C TRP A 53 -3.42 6.55 4.09
N SER A 54 -3.20 7.56 3.27
CA SER A 54 -3.95 8.82 3.32
C SER A 54 -5.42 8.62 2.91
N LEU A 55 -5.68 7.78 1.91
CA LEU A 55 -7.04 7.39 1.52
C LEU A 55 -7.70 6.52 2.60
N LEU A 56 -7.01 5.52 3.13
CA LEU A 56 -7.53 4.63 4.16
C LEU A 56 -7.93 5.41 5.42
N ARG A 57 -7.07 6.31 5.91
CA ARG A 57 -7.37 7.16 7.07
C ARG A 57 -8.65 7.97 6.85
N SER A 58 -8.81 8.54 5.66
CA SER A 58 -10.02 9.30 5.29
C SER A 58 -11.26 8.40 5.23
N TRP A 59 -11.13 7.17 4.73
CA TRP A 59 -12.21 6.19 4.65
C TRP A 59 -12.67 5.68 6.01
N LEU A 60 -11.76 5.50 6.97
CA LEU A 60 -12.08 5.06 8.33
C LEU A 60 -12.62 6.19 9.22
N ARG A 61 -12.26 7.46 8.93
CA ARG A 61 -12.60 8.63 9.75
C ARG A 61 -14.08 8.73 10.17
N PRO A 62 -15.08 8.48 9.30
CA PRO A 62 -16.49 8.57 9.67
C PRO A 62 -16.93 7.59 10.75
N ARG A 63 -16.19 6.50 10.98
CA ARG A 63 -16.52 5.47 11.97
C ARG A 63 -16.28 5.92 13.42
N ARG A 64 -15.49 6.98 13.64
CA ARG A 64 -15.11 7.52 14.97
C ARG A 64 -14.54 6.48 15.95
N GLY A 65 -13.86 5.47 15.42
CA GLY A 65 -13.33 4.35 16.19
C GLY A 65 -13.80 3.02 15.63
N ILE A 66 -12.91 2.03 15.63
CA ILE A 66 -13.18 0.68 15.15
C ILE A 66 -12.57 -0.28 16.17
N SER A 67 -13.31 -1.32 16.56
CA SER A 67 -12.77 -2.38 17.41
C SER A 67 -11.56 -3.03 16.73
N GLN A 68 -10.50 -3.29 17.49
CA GLN A 68 -9.31 -3.98 16.98
C GLN A 68 -9.65 -5.33 16.36
N GLU A 69 -10.61 -6.06 16.92
CA GLU A 69 -11.10 -7.34 16.38
C GLU A 69 -11.71 -7.18 14.98
N LYS A 70 -12.39 -6.06 14.72
CA LYS A 70 -13.05 -5.80 13.44
C LYS A 70 -12.14 -5.10 12.43
N LEU A 71 -11.05 -4.48 12.89
CA LEU A 71 -10.13 -3.72 12.03
C LEU A 71 -9.66 -4.50 10.80
N PRO A 72 -9.29 -5.79 10.89
CA PRO A 72 -8.89 -6.57 9.71
C PRO A 72 -9.97 -6.61 8.61
N LEU A 73 -11.25 -6.72 8.96
CA LEU A 73 -12.35 -6.74 7.99
C LEU A 73 -12.49 -5.38 7.29
N TYR A 74 -12.28 -4.28 8.01
CA TYR A 74 -12.31 -2.94 7.43
C TYR A 74 -11.14 -2.71 6.48
N LEU A 75 -9.93 -3.13 6.87
CA LEU A 75 -8.74 -3.03 6.04
C LEU A 75 -8.88 -3.86 4.77
N GLY A 76 -9.26 -5.13 4.88
CA GLY A 76 -9.45 -6.03 3.74
C GLY A 76 -10.54 -5.55 2.79
N PHE A 77 -11.65 -5.03 3.32
CA PHE A 77 -12.69 -4.46 2.46
C PHE A 77 -12.23 -3.17 1.75
N PHE A 78 -11.48 -2.31 2.44
CA PHE A 78 -10.90 -1.13 1.80
C PHE A 78 -9.90 -1.51 0.70
N GLU A 79 -8.99 -2.44 0.98
CA GLU A 79 -8.03 -2.98 0.02
C GLU A 79 -8.74 -3.53 -1.22
N PHE A 80 -9.77 -4.37 -1.03
CA PHE A 80 -10.58 -4.91 -2.11
C PHE A 80 -11.19 -3.80 -2.97
N VAL A 81 -11.85 -2.81 -2.36
CA VAL A 81 -12.47 -1.69 -3.09
C VAL A 81 -11.41 -0.87 -3.83
N HIS A 82 -10.26 -0.61 -3.19
CA HIS A 82 -9.14 0.13 -3.77
C HIS A 82 -8.58 -0.59 -5.02
N ASN A 83 -8.38 -1.90 -4.94
CA ASN A 83 -7.78 -2.70 -6.00
C ASN A 83 -8.75 -2.95 -7.18
N VAL A 84 -10.03 -3.16 -6.90
CA VAL A 84 -11.05 -3.36 -7.95
C VAL A 84 -11.34 -2.08 -8.73
N ARG A 85 -11.09 -0.89 -8.14
CA ARG A 85 -11.33 0.43 -8.76
C ARG A 85 -12.78 0.63 -9.24
N ARG A 86 -13.74 -0.02 -8.57
CA ARG A 86 -15.19 0.14 -8.82
C ARG A 86 -15.88 0.69 -7.58
N ARG A 87 -17.08 1.24 -7.77
CA ARG A 87 -17.88 1.84 -6.69
C ARG A 87 -19.35 1.45 -6.79
N GLY A 88 -20.06 1.52 -5.67
CA GLY A 88 -21.49 1.25 -5.59
C GLY A 88 -21.85 -0.15 -6.10
N LYS A 89 -22.95 -0.25 -6.86
CA LYS A 89 -23.46 -1.54 -7.37
C LYS A 89 -22.47 -2.30 -8.25
N ALA A 90 -21.53 -1.60 -8.90
CA ALA A 90 -20.53 -2.22 -9.77
C ALA A 90 -19.51 -3.11 -9.02
N LEU A 91 -19.43 -2.99 -7.69
CA LEU A 91 -18.60 -3.86 -6.84
C LEU A 91 -19.18 -5.26 -6.66
N LEU A 92 -20.50 -5.44 -6.82
CA LEU A 92 -21.18 -6.68 -6.44
C LEU A 92 -20.61 -7.90 -7.15
N GLY A 93 -20.39 -7.81 -8.47
CA GLY A 93 -19.83 -8.92 -9.24
C GLY A 93 -18.41 -9.29 -8.79
N SER A 94 -17.56 -8.31 -8.52
CA SER A 94 -16.19 -8.56 -8.03
C SER A 94 -16.17 -9.12 -6.61
N LEU A 95 -17.13 -8.70 -5.76
CA LEU A 95 -17.24 -9.17 -4.38
C LEU A 95 -17.70 -10.62 -4.34
N LEU A 96 -18.73 -10.97 -5.13
CA LEU A 96 -19.20 -12.34 -5.27
C LEU A 96 -18.11 -13.25 -5.82
N ASN A 97 -17.37 -12.78 -6.83
CA ASN A 97 -16.22 -13.51 -7.38
C ASN A 97 -15.15 -13.80 -6.31
N LEU A 98 -14.82 -12.83 -5.45
CA LEU A 98 -13.84 -13.01 -4.38
C LEU A 98 -14.29 -14.00 -3.30
N ILE A 99 -15.58 -14.07 -2.97
CA ILE A 99 -16.10 -14.86 -1.86
C ILE A 99 -16.47 -16.30 -2.28
N LEU A 100 -16.87 -16.48 -3.55
CA LEU A 100 -17.42 -17.75 -4.04
C LEU A 100 -16.41 -18.62 -4.79
N ASN A 101 -15.22 -18.08 -5.12
CA ASN A 101 -14.12 -18.80 -5.75
C ASN A 101 -12.93 -18.92 -4.81
#